data_AF-A0A0W0TTY6-F1
#
_entry.id   AF-A0A0W0TTY6-F1
#
_cell.length_a   1.000
_cell.length_b   1.000
_cell.length_c   1.000
_cell.angle_alpha   90.00
_cell.angle_beta   90.00
_cell.angle_gamma   90.00
#
_symmetry.space_group_name_H-M   'P 1'
#
loop_
_entity.id
_entity.type
_entity.pdbx_description
1 polymer ?
#
loop_
_entity_poly.entity_id
_entity_poly.type
_entity_poly.pdbx_seq_one_letter_code
_entity_poly.pdbx_strand_id
1 'polypeptide(L)'
;MIDTKATITYSDLLATEGKLAILHRILTPLIEGGLIVAFSGGVDSSFLLWAAVESLKSSPSLKNKGRVLALLTISPSLPAWEIDEAKQFAKVIEAELCIIDSQELHQEAYAKNDNKRCYYCKSELFAIAKREAMSRGYRSIAYGYNASDRRDIRLGHVAAQENNIYSPLEAAGLEKAEIRGFLKQLGFHLSDKPASPCLASRLMTGVRVTEEKLNHVQAMEQILRQAGLRVYRVRVHEEKAVDGVTPGYRYFRIEIAPDEMFRLLEVRESLIHTARQLGYRWVNMDLSGYQLGGGTILS
;
A
#
# COMPACT_ATOMS: atom_id res chain seq x y z
N MET A 1 2.54 -4.51 -18.71
CA MET A 1 3.29 -5.55 -19.44
C MET A 1 4.75 -5.29 -19.16
N ILE A 2 5.53 -6.30 -18.75
CA ILE A 2 6.98 -6.16 -18.71
C ILE A 2 7.40 -6.03 -20.17
N ASP A 3 7.76 -4.82 -20.59
CA ASP A 3 8.43 -4.65 -21.87
C ASP A 3 9.63 -3.75 -21.65
N THR A 4 10.65 -4.34 -21.03
CA THR A 4 11.99 -3.75 -20.95
C THR A 4 12.97 -4.89 -20.71
N LYS A 5 13.94 -5.05 -21.61
CA LYS A 5 15.13 -5.88 -21.42
C LYS A 5 15.76 -5.50 -20.08
N ALA A 6 15.64 -6.35 -19.06
CA ALA A 6 16.36 -6.17 -17.80
C ALA A 6 17.84 -5.94 -18.14
N THR A 7 18.37 -4.80 -17.72
CA THR A 7 19.75 -4.41 -18.11
C THR A 7 20.78 -5.17 -17.26
N ILE A 8 20.34 -5.77 -16.15
CA ILE A 8 21.15 -6.41 -15.11
C ILE A 8 20.34 -7.57 -14.51
N THR A 9 20.98 -8.71 -14.21
CA THR A 9 20.34 -9.88 -13.56
C THR A 9 20.47 -9.83 -12.03
N TYR A 10 19.70 -10.66 -11.31
CA TYR A 10 19.84 -10.78 -9.85
C TYR A 10 21.25 -11.20 -9.41
N SER A 11 21.86 -12.12 -10.15
CA SER A 11 23.24 -12.57 -9.91
C SER A 11 24.25 -11.44 -10.06
N ASP A 12 24.08 -10.57 -11.06
CA ASP A 12 24.95 -9.39 -11.25
C ASP A 12 24.85 -8.42 -10.06
N LEU A 13 23.64 -8.23 -9.51
CA LEU A 13 23.42 -7.37 -8.34
C LEU A 13 23.96 -7.97 -7.04
N LEU A 14 24.04 -9.30 -6.93
CA LEU A 14 24.64 -9.96 -5.77
C LEU A 14 26.17 -9.90 -5.78
N ALA A 15 26.78 -9.89 -6.97
CA ALA A 15 28.23 -9.88 -7.12
C ALA A 15 28.90 -8.61 -6.58
N THR A 16 28.15 -7.52 -6.39
CA THR A 16 28.69 -6.23 -5.94
C THR A 16 28.83 -6.08 -4.41
N GLU A 17 28.71 -7.16 -3.61
CA GLU A 17 28.78 -7.17 -2.12
C GLU A 17 28.01 -6.03 -1.43
N GLY A 18 26.90 -5.59 -2.02
CA GLY A 18 26.11 -4.46 -1.55
C GLY A 18 24.98 -4.83 -0.59
N LYS A 19 24.12 -3.86 -0.28
CA LYS A 19 22.92 -4.07 0.57
C LYS A 19 22.00 -5.19 0.07
N LEU A 20 21.98 -5.47 -1.25
CA LEU A 20 21.21 -6.58 -1.80
C LEU A 20 21.79 -7.95 -1.40
N ALA A 21 23.11 -8.09 -1.33
CA ALA A 21 23.76 -9.31 -0.84
C ALA A 21 23.49 -9.53 0.66
N ILE A 22 23.45 -8.43 1.45
CA ILE A 22 23.02 -8.48 2.85
C ILE A 22 21.56 -8.93 2.94
N LEU A 23 20.66 -8.34 2.15
CA LEU A 23 19.26 -8.73 2.10
C LEU A 23 19.09 -10.22 1.75
N HIS A 24 19.82 -10.72 0.74
CA HIS A 24 19.81 -12.13 0.37
C HIS A 24 20.19 -13.02 1.55
N ARG A 25 21.27 -12.71 2.25
CA ARG A 25 21.73 -13.45 3.44
C ARG A 25 20.69 -13.48 4.56
N ILE A 26 20.00 -12.36 4.78
CA ILE A 26 18.90 -12.26 5.76
C ILE A 26 17.71 -13.13 5.34
N LEU A 27 17.35 -13.13 4.06
CA LEU A 27 16.19 -13.85 3.55
C LEU A 27 16.41 -15.37 3.51
N THR A 28 17.62 -15.85 3.24
CA THR A 28 17.92 -17.29 3.10
C THR A 28 17.37 -18.16 4.24
N PRO A 29 17.70 -17.93 5.53
CA PRO A 29 17.17 -18.75 6.62
C PRO A 29 15.65 -18.60 6.80
N LEU A 30 15.08 -17.43 6.48
CA LEU A 30 13.64 -17.20 6.56
C LEU A 30 12.90 -18.00 5.48
N ILE A 31 13.44 -18.04 4.26
CA ILE A 31 12.89 -18.78 3.13
C ILE A 31 13.00 -20.28 3.37
N GLU A 32 14.12 -20.77 3.90
CA GLU A 32 14.31 -22.20 4.25
C GLU A 32 13.29 -22.68 5.29
N GLY A 33 12.97 -21.84 6.29
CA GLY A 33 11.90 -22.13 7.25
C GLY A 33 10.48 -21.87 6.72
N GLY A 34 10.36 -21.38 5.50
CA GLY A 34 9.13 -20.87 4.90
C GLY A 34 8.83 -19.43 5.31
N LEU A 35 8.78 -18.55 4.31
CA LEU A 35 8.50 -17.12 4.46
C LEU A 35 7.14 -16.74 3.87
N ILE A 36 6.29 -16.08 4.68
CA ILE A 36 5.18 -15.28 4.19
C ILE A 36 5.65 -13.83 4.05
N VAL A 37 5.44 -13.23 2.88
CA VAL A 37 5.62 -11.79 2.67
C VAL A 37 4.25 -11.11 2.71
N ALA A 38 4.03 -10.26 3.69
CA ALA A 38 2.87 -9.39 3.77
C ALA A 38 2.93 -8.35 2.64
N PHE A 39 2.28 -8.68 1.54
CA PHE A 39 2.38 -8.04 0.24
C PHE A 39 1.20 -7.09 0.02
N SER A 40 1.47 -5.88 -0.49
CA SER A 40 0.45 -4.84 -0.67
C SER A 40 0.39 -4.26 -2.09
N GLY A 41 1.21 -4.76 -3.02
CA GLY A 41 1.35 -4.17 -4.37
C GLY A 41 2.01 -2.78 -4.40
N GLY A 42 2.54 -2.32 -3.26
CA GLY A 42 3.33 -1.09 -3.14
C GLY A 42 4.79 -1.33 -3.49
N VAL A 43 5.54 -0.26 -3.76
CA VAL A 43 6.96 -0.32 -4.16
C VAL A 43 7.79 -1.20 -3.23
N ASP A 44 7.73 -0.94 -1.92
CA ASP A 44 8.62 -1.57 -0.95
C ASP A 44 8.26 -3.05 -0.70
N SER A 45 6.97 -3.37 -0.54
CA SER A 45 6.51 -4.75 -0.33
C SER A 45 6.68 -5.62 -1.59
N SER A 46 6.53 -5.04 -2.77
CA SER A 46 6.78 -5.72 -4.06
C SER A 46 8.26 -6.01 -4.26
N PHE A 47 9.15 -5.07 -3.91
CA PHE A 47 10.60 -5.30 -3.97
C PHE A 47 11.04 -6.41 -3.00
N LEU A 48 10.53 -6.40 -1.76
CA LEU A 48 10.81 -7.47 -0.80
C LEU A 48 10.34 -8.84 -1.34
N LEU A 49 9.12 -8.90 -1.88
CA LEU A 49 8.59 -10.14 -2.45
C LEU A 49 9.45 -10.62 -3.63
N TRP A 50 9.79 -9.72 -4.55
CA TRP A 50 10.69 -10.03 -5.67
C TRP A 50 12.04 -10.56 -5.18
N ALA A 51 12.69 -9.88 -4.23
CA ALA A 51 13.99 -10.29 -3.71
C ALA A 51 13.93 -11.67 -3.04
N ALA A 52 12.83 -11.99 -2.34
CA ALA A 52 12.62 -13.30 -1.72
C ALA A 52 12.43 -14.40 -2.76
N VAL A 53 11.62 -14.15 -3.80
CA VAL A 53 11.40 -15.10 -4.90
C VAL A 53 12.67 -15.34 -5.70
N GLU A 54 13.42 -14.28 -6.03
CA GLU A 54 14.70 -14.42 -6.71
C GLU A 54 15.73 -15.17 -5.87
N SER A 55 15.79 -14.91 -4.56
CA SER A 55 16.65 -15.67 -3.64
C SER A 55 16.32 -17.15 -3.64
N LEU A 56 15.03 -17.51 -3.65
CA LEU A 56 14.56 -18.89 -3.73
C LEU A 56 14.95 -19.55 -5.06
N LYS A 57 14.81 -18.84 -6.19
CA LYS A 57 15.12 -19.33 -7.54
C LYS A 57 16.63 -19.49 -7.78
N SER A 58 17.42 -18.53 -7.31
CA SER A 58 18.86 -18.46 -7.62
C SER A 58 19.72 -19.32 -6.70
N SER A 59 19.21 -19.71 -5.52
CA SER A 59 19.98 -20.46 -4.53
C SER A 59 19.74 -21.98 -4.61
N PRO A 60 20.76 -22.79 -4.97
CA PRO A 60 20.63 -24.25 -5.01
C PRO A 60 20.24 -24.86 -3.66
N SER A 61 20.64 -24.24 -2.54
CA SER A 61 20.30 -24.72 -1.20
C SER A 61 18.82 -24.53 -0.85
N LEU A 62 18.15 -23.54 -1.46
CA LEU A 62 16.74 -23.23 -1.23
C LEU A 62 15.81 -23.98 -2.19
N LYS A 63 16.27 -24.38 -3.38
CA LYS A 63 15.42 -24.95 -4.45
C LYS A 63 14.51 -26.10 -4.00
N ASN A 64 14.95 -26.93 -3.06
CA ASN A 64 14.20 -28.10 -2.57
C ASN A 64 13.74 -27.99 -1.10
N LYS A 65 13.97 -26.85 -0.45
CA LYS A 65 13.72 -26.67 1.00
C LYS A 65 12.97 -25.39 1.32
N GLY A 66 13.16 -24.36 0.51
CA GLY A 66 12.58 -23.05 0.71
C GLY A 66 11.21 -22.90 0.10
N ARG A 67 10.44 -21.96 0.63
CA ARG A 67 9.12 -21.58 0.11
C ARG A 67 8.78 -20.15 0.48
N VAL A 68 8.14 -19.45 -0.46
CA VAL A 68 7.73 -18.05 -0.31
C VAL A 68 6.27 -17.93 -0.70
N LEU A 69 5.46 -17.33 0.17
CA LEU A 69 4.06 -17.00 -0.10
C LEU A 69 3.85 -15.49 -0.02
N ALA A 70 3.35 -14.90 -1.09
CA ALA A 70 2.80 -13.55 -1.03
C ALA A 70 1.41 -13.61 -0.39
N LEU A 71 1.21 -12.87 0.71
CA LEU A 71 -0.10 -12.70 1.33
C LEU A 71 -0.60 -11.29 1.05
N LEU A 72 -1.70 -11.17 0.32
CA LEU A 72 -2.41 -9.92 0.08
C LEU A 72 -3.73 -9.94 0.84
N THR A 73 -3.90 -9.04 1.82
CA THR A 73 -5.20 -8.81 2.42
C THR A 73 -5.98 -7.79 1.62
N ILE A 74 -7.24 -8.09 1.31
CA ILE A 74 -8.14 -7.17 0.61
C ILE A 74 -9.26 -6.72 1.54
N SER A 75 -9.63 -5.45 1.43
CA SER A 75 -10.79 -4.87 2.07
C SER A 75 -11.28 -3.71 1.21
N PRO A 76 -12.45 -3.11 1.48
CA PRO A 76 -12.90 -1.91 0.79
C PRO A 76 -11.91 -0.73 0.85
N SER A 77 -10.89 -0.80 1.73
CA SER A 77 -9.86 0.23 1.83
C SER A 77 -8.75 0.13 0.77
N LEU A 78 -8.67 -0.96 0.02
CA LEU A 78 -7.71 -1.16 -1.07
C LEU A 78 -8.45 -1.02 -2.42
N PRO A 79 -8.05 -0.08 -3.30
CA PRO A 79 -8.75 0.11 -4.56
C PRO A 79 -8.67 -1.13 -5.47
N ALA A 80 -9.75 -1.40 -6.21
CA ALA A 80 -9.80 -2.56 -7.12
C ALA A 80 -8.64 -2.60 -8.14
N TRP A 81 -8.27 -1.46 -8.72
CA TRP A 81 -7.14 -1.40 -9.66
C TRP A 81 -5.79 -1.72 -9.00
N GLU A 82 -5.62 -1.42 -7.71
CA GLU A 82 -4.38 -1.79 -6.99
C GLU A 82 -4.32 -3.29 -6.70
N ILE A 83 -5.48 -3.94 -6.47
CA ILE A 83 -5.58 -5.39 -6.34
C ILE A 83 -5.13 -6.05 -7.65
N ASP A 84 -5.62 -5.56 -8.79
CA ASP A 84 -5.28 -6.10 -10.10
C ASP A 84 -3.81 -5.89 -10.45
N GLU A 85 -3.26 -4.70 -10.17
CA GLU A 85 -1.83 -4.42 -10.31
C GLU A 85 -0.97 -5.35 -9.42
N ALA A 86 -1.39 -5.60 -8.17
CA ALA A 86 -0.70 -6.50 -7.26
C ALA A 86 -0.71 -7.96 -7.75
N LYS A 87 -1.87 -8.45 -8.23
CA LYS A 87 -2.02 -9.77 -8.85
C LYS A 87 -1.13 -9.91 -10.08
N GLN A 88 -1.12 -8.88 -10.95
CA GLN A 88 -0.28 -8.87 -12.15
C GLN A 88 1.20 -8.91 -11.78
N PHE A 89 1.63 -8.13 -10.79
CA PHE A 89 3.01 -8.16 -10.31
C PHE A 89 3.41 -9.53 -9.78
N ALA A 90 2.59 -10.14 -8.91
CA ALA A 90 2.85 -11.47 -8.36
C ALA A 90 2.97 -12.53 -9.48
N LYS A 91 2.09 -12.48 -10.48
CA LYS A 91 2.17 -13.35 -11.67
C LYS A 91 3.47 -13.13 -12.45
N VAL A 92 3.86 -11.88 -12.66
CA VAL A 92 5.07 -11.48 -13.39
C VAL A 92 6.35 -12.06 -12.78
N ILE A 93 6.45 -12.06 -11.45
CA ILE A 93 7.62 -12.62 -10.75
C ILE A 93 7.47 -14.11 -10.43
N GLU A 94 6.34 -14.73 -10.81
CA GLU A 94 5.98 -16.11 -10.52
C GLU A 94 5.90 -16.42 -9.02
N ALA A 95 5.37 -15.49 -8.23
CA ALA A 95 5.12 -15.68 -6.80
C ALA A 95 3.80 -16.45 -6.59
N GLU A 96 3.81 -17.41 -5.65
CA GLU A 96 2.57 -17.94 -5.08
C GLU A 96 1.84 -16.81 -4.34
N LEU A 97 0.57 -16.58 -4.66
CA LEU A 97 -0.23 -15.50 -4.09
C LEU A 97 -1.46 -16.06 -3.37
N CYS A 98 -1.56 -15.76 -2.08
CA CYS A 98 -2.76 -15.98 -1.26
C CYS A 98 -3.45 -14.64 -1.02
N ILE A 99 -4.74 -14.58 -1.35
CA ILE A 99 -5.59 -13.41 -1.16
C ILE A 99 -6.63 -13.75 -0.09
N ILE A 100 -6.77 -12.89 0.92
CA ILE A 100 -7.70 -13.07 2.04
C ILE A 100 -8.43 -11.76 2.31
N ASP A 101 -9.74 -11.83 2.54
CA ASP A 101 -10.51 -10.67 3.01
C ASP A 101 -10.15 -10.34 4.46
N SER A 102 -9.74 -9.10 4.71
CA SER A 102 -9.52 -8.59 6.07
C SER A 102 -10.78 -7.93 6.62
N GLN A 103 -10.92 -7.99 7.94
CA GLN A 103 -12.16 -7.61 8.63
C GLN A 103 -11.96 -6.35 9.50
N GLU A 104 -10.94 -5.54 9.21
CA GLU A 104 -10.61 -4.36 10.03
C GLU A 104 -11.75 -3.34 10.08
N LEU A 105 -12.59 -3.25 9.03
CA LEU A 105 -13.76 -2.37 9.02
C LEU A 105 -14.80 -2.71 10.11
N HIS A 106 -14.86 -3.97 10.54
CA HIS A 106 -15.77 -4.41 11.60
C HIS A 106 -15.22 -4.12 13.00
N GLN A 107 -13.95 -3.69 13.11
CA GLN A 107 -13.33 -3.34 14.38
C GLN A 107 -13.55 -1.86 14.66
N GLU A 108 -14.26 -1.54 15.75
CA GLU A 108 -14.53 -0.15 16.14
C GLU A 108 -13.26 0.69 16.26
N ALA A 109 -12.17 0.06 16.71
CA ALA A 109 -10.86 0.67 16.85
C ALA A 109 -10.29 1.22 15.53
N TYR A 110 -10.57 0.57 14.40
CA TYR A 110 -10.25 1.04 13.05
C TYR A 110 -11.34 1.96 12.49
N ALA A 111 -12.61 1.56 12.62
CA ALA A 111 -13.75 2.25 12.01
C ALA A 111 -13.91 3.69 12.49
N LYS A 112 -13.59 4.01 13.76
CA LYS A 112 -13.67 5.37 14.29
C LYS A 112 -12.68 6.38 13.66
N ASN A 113 -11.69 5.90 12.89
CA ASN A 113 -10.75 6.73 12.14
C ASN A 113 -9.93 7.73 12.98
N ASP A 114 -9.35 7.28 14.09
CA ASP A 114 -8.41 8.08 14.87
C ASP A 114 -6.96 7.94 14.36
N ASN A 115 -6.03 8.61 15.03
CA ASN A 115 -4.60 8.56 14.69
C ASN A 115 -3.98 7.16 14.80
N LYS A 116 -4.65 6.19 15.43
CA LYS A 116 -4.21 4.79 15.58
C LYS A 116 -4.79 3.86 14.52
N ARG A 117 -5.60 4.33 13.56
CA ARG A 117 -6.18 3.50 12.48
C ARG A 117 -5.15 2.58 11.80
N CYS A 118 -3.98 3.11 11.45
CA CYS A 118 -2.92 2.34 10.77
C CYS A 118 -2.35 1.21 11.63
N TYR A 119 -2.33 1.36 12.95
CA TYR A 119 -1.94 0.30 13.88
C TYR A 119 -2.93 -0.86 13.79
N TYR A 120 -4.23 -0.60 13.97
CA TYR A 120 -5.25 -1.66 13.95
C TYR A 120 -5.34 -2.38 12.60
N CYS A 121 -5.21 -1.64 11.50
CA CYS A 121 -5.13 -2.23 10.15
C CYS A 121 -3.94 -3.20 10.02
N LYS A 122 -2.76 -2.84 10.54
CA LYS A 122 -1.59 -3.72 10.51
C LYS A 122 -1.70 -4.91 11.48
N SER A 123 -2.30 -4.70 12.66
CA SER A 123 -2.56 -5.78 13.60
C SER A 123 -3.45 -6.86 13.00
N GLU A 124 -4.52 -6.48 12.28
CA GLU A 124 -5.38 -7.42 11.55
C GLU A 124 -4.61 -8.20 10.48
N LEU A 125 -3.84 -7.50 9.63
CA LEU A 125 -2.98 -8.11 8.62
C LEU A 125 -2.04 -9.16 9.24
N PHE A 126 -1.37 -8.84 10.34
CA PHE A 126 -0.44 -9.76 10.98
C PHE A 126 -1.13 -10.91 11.71
N ALA A 127 -2.33 -10.71 12.24
CA ALA A 127 -3.14 -11.78 12.79
C ALA A 127 -3.55 -12.80 11.72
N ILE A 128 -3.99 -12.32 10.54
CA ILE A 128 -4.29 -13.17 9.37
C ILE A 128 -3.03 -13.92 8.92
N ALA A 129 -1.91 -13.21 8.76
CA ALA A 129 -0.64 -13.81 8.33
C ALA A 129 -0.16 -14.91 9.29
N LYS A 130 -0.30 -14.71 10.60
CA LYS A 130 0.02 -15.74 11.60
C LYS A 130 -0.87 -16.97 11.47
N ARG A 131 -2.17 -16.79 11.22
CA ARG A 131 -3.10 -17.91 11.01
C ARG A 131 -2.73 -18.73 9.77
N GLU A 132 -2.39 -18.05 8.67
CA GLU A 132 -1.90 -18.71 7.45
C GLU A 132 -0.55 -19.38 7.65
N ALA A 133 0.34 -18.75 8.42
CA ALA A 133 1.64 -19.32 8.74
C ALA A 133 1.49 -20.64 9.52
N MET A 134 0.66 -20.64 10.56
CA MET A 134 0.40 -21.83 11.37
C MET A 134 -0.28 -22.95 10.55
N SER A 135 -1.33 -22.64 9.79
CA SER A 135 -2.10 -23.65 9.04
C SER A 135 -1.30 -24.31 7.93
N ARG A 136 -0.37 -23.59 7.30
CA ARG A 136 0.44 -24.09 6.19
C ARG A 136 1.85 -24.52 6.62
N GLY A 137 2.26 -24.24 7.85
CA GLY A 137 3.61 -24.54 8.36
C GLY A 137 4.71 -23.58 7.87
N TYR A 138 4.40 -22.31 7.62
CA TYR A 138 5.43 -21.26 7.44
C TYR A 138 5.95 -20.80 8.81
N ARG A 139 7.25 -20.54 8.94
CA ARG A 139 7.87 -20.13 10.22
C ARG A 139 8.12 -18.63 10.35
N SER A 140 8.11 -17.90 9.25
CA SER A 140 8.49 -16.48 9.23
C SER A 140 7.49 -15.63 8.46
N ILE A 141 7.29 -14.41 8.94
CA ILE A 141 6.47 -13.39 8.26
C ILE A 141 7.31 -12.13 8.15
N ALA A 142 7.39 -11.55 6.95
CA ALA A 142 8.09 -10.29 6.70
C ALA A 142 7.19 -9.27 6.03
N TYR A 143 7.54 -7.99 6.15
CA TYR A 143 6.83 -6.90 5.49
C TYR A 143 7.78 -5.79 5.01
N GLY A 144 7.31 -4.99 4.06
CA GLY A 144 8.13 -4.02 3.30
C GLY A 144 8.52 -2.73 4.04
N TYR A 145 8.83 -2.77 5.33
CA TYR A 145 9.40 -1.62 6.04
C TYR A 145 10.89 -1.48 5.74
N ASN A 146 11.31 -0.28 5.35
CA ASN A 146 12.66 0.01 4.85
C ASN A 146 13.40 1.05 5.72
N ALA A 147 14.69 1.26 5.46
CA ALA A 147 15.52 2.13 6.29
C ALA A 147 15.12 3.62 6.26
N SER A 148 14.54 4.10 5.16
CA SER A 148 14.04 5.48 5.07
C SER A 148 12.83 5.72 5.98
N ASP A 149 12.10 4.67 6.34
CA ASP A 149 10.88 4.79 7.15
C ASP A 149 11.18 5.09 8.64
N ARG A 150 12.43 4.90 9.10
CA ARG A 150 12.87 5.19 10.48
C ARG A 150 12.71 6.65 10.89
N ARG A 151 12.59 7.55 9.91
CA ARG A 151 12.48 9.01 10.14
C ARG A 151 11.11 9.42 10.68
N ASP A 152 10.10 8.57 10.56
CA ASP A 152 8.73 8.82 11.01
C ASP A 152 8.27 7.74 12.00
N ILE A 153 7.56 8.14 13.06
CA ILE A 153 6.89 7.16 13.94
C ILE A 153 5.70 6.56 13.19
N ARG A 154 5.88 5.35 12.67
CA ARG A 154 4.81 4.59 12.03
C ARG A 154 4.18 3.62 13.00
N LEU A 155 2.95 3.91 13.44
CA LEU A 155 2.22 3.02 14.35
C LEU A 155 1.99 1.61 13.76
N GLY A 156 1.94 1.50 12.43
CA GLY A 156 1.92 0.20 11.77
C GLY A 156 3.20 -0.63 11.97
N HIS A 157 4.35 0.01 12.18
CA HIS A 157 5.60 -0.67 12.53
C HIS A 157 5.61 -1.13 13.98
N VAL A 158 5.02 -0.36 14.91
CA VAL A 158 4.82 -0.79 16.30
C VAL A 158 4.03 -2.11 16.34
N ALA A 159 2.92 -2.19 15.59
CA ALA A 159 2.14 -3.42 15.46
C ALA A 159 2.99 -4.59 14.91
N ALA A 160 3.93 -4.32 14.00
CA ALA A 160 4.82 -5.33 13.43
C ALA A 160 5.80 -5.86 14.48
N GLN A 161 6.38 -4.97 15.28
CA GLN A 161 7.32 -5.33 16.36
C GLN A 161 6.64 -6.19 17.42
N GLU A 162 5.47 -5.77 17.90
CA GLU A 162 4.67 -6.54 18.87
C GLU A 162 4.27 -7.93 18.34
N ASN A 163 4.17 -8.06 17.02
CA ASN A 163 3.84 -9.32 16.36
C ASN A 163 5.06 -10.16 15.94
N ASN A 164 6.29 -9.72 16.23
CA ASN A 164 7.54 -10.37 15.80
C ASN A 164 7.64 -10.55 14.27
N ILE A 165 7.22 -9.52 13.52
CA ILE A 165 7.28 -9.52 12.06
C ILE A 165 8.63 -8.98 11.61
N TYR A 166 9.30 -9.70 10.70
CA TYR A 166 10.59 -9.31 10.18
C TYR A 166 10.50 -8.08 9.25
N SER A 167 11.50 -7.19 9.32
CA SER A 167 11.71 -6.05 8.41
C SER A 167 13.03 -6.18 7.62
N PRO A 168 13.17 -7.15 6.68
CA PRO A 168 14.45 -7.44 6.05
C PRO A 168 15.08 -6.27 5.27
N LEU A 169 14.26 -5.42 4.64
CA LEU A 169 14.76 -4.26 3.89
C LEU A 169 15.43 -3.26 4.84
N GLU A 170 14.81 -3.00 5.98
CA GLU A 170 15.32 -2.13 7.02
C GLU A 170 16.59 -2.71 7.68
N ALA A 171 16.60 -4.02 7.96
CA ALA A 171 17.78 -4.73 8.48
C ALA A 171 18.96 -4.71 7.49
N ALA A 172 18.70 -4.75 6.18
CA ALA A 172 19.71 -4.59 5.13
C ALA A 172 20.12 -3.12 4.88
N GLY A 173 19.49 -2.16 5.57
CA GLY A 173 19.77 -0.73 5.41
C GLY A 173 19.31 -0.13 4.07
N LEU A 174 18.38 -0.79 3.37
CA LEU A 174 17.88 -0.33 2.08
C LEU A 174 16.96 0.88 2.24
N GLU A 175 17.29 1.96 1.57
CA GLU A 175 16.49 3.17 1.48
C GLU A 175 15.53 3.12 0.27
N LYS A 176 14.46 3.92 0.34
CA LYS A 176 13.42 3.96 -0.69
C LYS A 176 13.94 4.34 -2.07
N ALA A 177 14.94 5.24 -2.13
CA ALA A 177 15.56 5.64 -3.39
C ALA A 177 16.33 4.48 -4.04
N GLU A 178 17.05 3.69 -3.23
CA GLU A 178 17.78 2.50 -3.70
C GLU A 178 16.81 1.43 -4.19
N ILE A 179 15.72 1.17 -3.45
CA ILE A 179 14.66 0.23 -3.85
C ILE A 179 14.08 0.60 -5.22
N ARG A 180 13.72 1.88 -5.43
CA ARG A 180 13.23 2.36 -6.74
C ARG A 180 14.30 2.22 -7.83
N GLY A 181 15.56 2.51 -7.50
CA GLY A 181 16.70 2.35 -8.40
C GLY A 181 16.85 0.91 -8.90
N PHE A 182 16.82 -0.07 -7.99
CA PHE A 182 16.85 -1.49 -8.35
C PHE A 182 15.66 -1.88 -9.21
N LEU A 183 14.44 -1.53 -8.81
CA LEU A 183 13.23 -1.83 -9.60
C LEU A 183 13.32 -1.25 -11.01
N LYS A 184 13.89 -0.05 -11.17
CA LYS A 184 14.10 0.58 -12.47
C LYS A 184 15.13 -0.17 -13.33
N GLN A 185 16.26 -0.56 -12.74
CA GLN A 185 17.30 -1.35 -13.43
C GLN A 185 16.78 -2.73 -13.89
N LEU A 186 15.86 -3.31 -13.11
CA LEU A 186 15.18 -4.57 -13.40
C LEU A 186 14.04 -4.43 -14.42
N GLY A 187 13.71 -3.20 -14.83
CA GLY A 187 12.64 -2.95 -15.80
C GLY A 187 11.22 -2.96 -15.22
N PHE A 188 11.07 -2.88 -13.89
CA PHE A 188 9.75 -2.78 -13.27
C PHE A 188 9.22 -1.34 -13.33
N HIS A 189 8.12 -1.14 -14.06
CA HIS A 189 7.35 0.12 -14.07
C HIS A 189 6.87 0.57 -12.69
N LEU A 190 6.81 -0.35 -11.72
CA LEU A 190 6.48 -0.05 -10.32
C LEU A 190 7.43 0.98 -9.70
N SER A 191 8.66 1.09 -10.20
CA SER A 191 9.66 2.07 -9.73
C SER A 191 9.19 3.53 -9.77
N ASP A 192 8.23 3.87 -10.63
CA ASP A 192 7.65 5.21 -10.76
C ASP A 192 6.26 5.36 -10.11
N LYS A 193 5.73 4.28 -9.50
CA LYS A 193 4.42 4.30 -8.83
C LYS A 193 4.46 5.29 -7.65
N PRO A 194 3.56 6.30 -7.61
CA PRO A 194 3.43 7.19 -6.46
C PRO A 194 3.10 6.40 -5.18
N ALA A 195 3.46 6.95 -4.03
CA ALA A 195 2.97 6.37 -2.78
C ALA A 195 1.44 6.48 -2.76
N SER A 196 0.75 5.35 -2.59
CA SER A 196 -0.70 5.28 -2.48
C SER A 196 -1.05 4.68 -1.12
N PRO A 197 -1.33 5.50 -0.10
CA PRO A 197 -1.92 5.02 1.15
C PRO A 197 -3.31 4.44 0.88
N CYS A 198 -3.85 3.66 1.82
CA CYS A 198 -5.21 3.09 1.69
C CYS A 198 -6.28 4.18 1.50
N LEU A 199 -7.44 3.82 0.92
CA LEU A 199 -8.58 4.72 0.72
C LEU A 199 -9.07 5.33 2.04
N ALA A 200 -8.91 4.63 3.17
CA ALA A 200 -9.29 5.18 4.48
C ALA A 200 -8.51 6.45 4.85
N SER A 201 -7.31 6.67 4.28
CA SER A 201 -6.57 7.93 4.44
C SER A 201 -7.25 9.15 3.81
N ARG A 202 -8.26 8.95 2.95
CA ARG A 202 -9.03 10.03 2.33
C ARG A 202 -10.12 10.56 3.27
N LEU A 203 -10.56 9.78 4.25
CA LEU A 203 -11.48 10.27 5.26
C LEU A 203 -10.72 11.11 6.28
N MET A 204 -11.17 12.35 6.50
CA MET A 204 -10.59 13.22 7.52
C MET A 204 -10.66 12.56 8.89
N THR A 205 -9.66 12.80 9.75
CA THR A 205 -9.62 12.22 11.10
C THR A 205 -10.95 12.40 11.83
N GLY A 206 -11.45 11.33 12.45
CA GLY A 206 -12.75 11.30 13.14
C GLY A 206 -13.96 11.06 12.24
N VAL A 207 -13.84 11.17 10.91
CA VAL A 207 -14.87 10.71 9.98
C VAL A 207 -14.84 9.19 9.96
N ARG A 208 -15.93 8.55 10.44
CA ARG A 208 -16.04 7.10 10.53
C ARG A 208 -15.79 6.44 9.16
N VAL A 209 -14.90 5.45 9.13
CA VAL A 209 -14.65 4.60 7.97
C VAL A 209 -15.82 3.65 7.76
N THR A 210 -16.44 3.71 6.60
CA THR A 210 -17.49 2.78 6.17
C THR A 210 -17.21 2.32 4.75
N GLU A 211 -17.67 1.12 4.39
CA GLU A 211 -17.55 0.61 3.02
C GLU A 211 -18.19 1.57 2.00
N GLU A 212 -19.38 2.11 2.30
CA GLU A 212 -20.04 3.14 1.48
C GLU A 212 -19.08 4.30 1.15
N LYS A 213 -18.47 4.93 2.16
CA LYS A 213 -17.60 6.09 1.94
C LYS A 213 -16.32 5.72 1.19
N LEU A 214 -15.78 4.54 1.41
CA LEU A 214 -14.60 4.06 0.68
C LEU A 214 -14.94 3.81 -0.80
N ASN A 215 -16.10 3.23 -1.09
CA ASN A 215 -16.60 3.07 -2.45
C ASN A 215 -16.86 4.42 -3.12
N HIS A 216 -17.37 5.41 -2.38
CA HIS A 216 -17.54 6.77 -2.89
C HIS A 216 -16.21 7.42 -3.27
N VAL A 217 -15.19 7.31 -2.40
CA VAL A 217 -13.83 7.78 -2.70
C VAL A 217 -13.28 7.06 -3.94
N GLN A 218 -13.43 5.73 -4.01
CA GLN A 218 -12.96 4.95 -5.15
C GLN A 218 -13.60 5.44 -6.46
N ALA A 219 -14.92 5.67 -6.49
CA ALA A 219 -15.63 6.15 -7.66
C ALA A 219 -15.09 7.51 -8.14
N MET A 220 -14.85 8.44 -7.21
CA MET A 220 -14.28 9.75 -7.54
C MET A 220 -12.82 9.66 -8.00
N GLU A 221 -11.99 8.86 -7.32
CA GLU A 221 -10.57 8.66 -7.69
C GLU A 221 -10.42 7.92 -9.02
N GLN A 222 -11.39 7.08 -9.40
CA GLN A 222 -11.42 6.42 -10.70
C GLN A 222 -11.58 7.42 -11.85
N ILE A 223 -12.43 8.45 -11.70
CA ILE A 223 -12.59 9.52 -12.70
C ILE A 223 -11.25 10.22 -12.92
N LEU A 224 -10.56 10.60 -11.83
CA LEU A 224 -9.26 11.26 -11.89
C LEU A 224 -8.19 10.37 -12.53
N ARG A 225 -8.19 9.08 -12.18
CA ARG A 225 -7.28 8.08 -12.77
C ARG A 225 -7.48 7.95 -14.27
N GLN A 226 -8.74 7.84 -14.71
CA GLN A 226 -9.10 7.70 -16.13
C GLN A 226 -8.78 8.97 -16.93
N ALA A 227 -8.88 10.13 -16.29
CA ALA A 227 -8.41 11.40 -16.84
C ALA A 227 -6.88 11.50 -16.92
N GLY A 228 -6.14 10.49 -16.42
CA GLY A 228 -4.70 10.36 -16.53
C GLY A 228 -3.90 11.15 -15.50
N LEU A 229 -4.54 11.66 -14.44
CA LEU A 229 -3.83 12.28 -13.32
C LEU A 229 -3.00 11.22 -12.57
N ARG A 230 -1.84 11.60 -12.07
CA ARG A 230 -0.91 10.66 -11.41
C ARG A 230 -0.90 10.80 -9.90
N VAL A 231 -0.93 12.03 -9.39
CA VAL A 231 -0.87 12.30 -7.96
C VAL A 231 -2.07 13.13 -7.54
N TYR A 232 -3.03 12.46 -6.91
CA TYR A 232 -4.27 13.07 -6.45
C TYR A 232 -4.80 12.41 -5.18
N ARG A 233 -5.68 13.10 -4.45
CA ARG A 233 -6.49 12.55 -3.36
C ARG A 233 -7.88 13.15 -3.38
N VAL A 234 -8.90 12.32 -3.15
CA VAL A 234 -10.27 12.80 -2.95
C VAL A 234 -10.61 12.70 -1.47
N ARG A 235 -10.49 13.80 -0.72
CA ARG A 235 -10.77 13.84 0.72
C ARG A 235 -12.26 13.92 1.02
N VAL A 236 -12.71 13.20 2.04
CA VAL A 236 -14.08 13.19 2.53
C VAL A 236 -14.18 14.01 3.79
N HIS A 237 -14.96 15.08 3.74
CA HIS A 237 -15.34 15.89 4.89
C HIS A 237 -16.80 15.63 5.25
N GLU A 238 -17.09 15.56 6.55
CA GLU A 238 -18.44 15.52 7.10
C GLU A 238 -18.54 16.60 8.16
N GLU A 239 -19.50 17.51 7.97
CA GLU A 239 -19.80 18.57 8.93
C GLU A 239 -21.15 18.27 9.57
N LYS A 240 -21.16 18.24 10.90
CA LYS A 240 -22.39 18.13 11.67
C LYS A 240 -23.08 19.50 11.68
N ALA A 241 -24.41 19.51 11.65
CA ALA A 241 -25.12 20.75 11.90
C ALA A 241 -24.88 21.23 13.34
N VAL A 242 -24.83 22.55 13.51
CA VAL A 242 -24.55 23.21 14.80
C VAL A 242 -25.61 22.85 15.85
N ASP A 243 -26.85 22.63 15.42
CA ASP A 243 -27.98 22.32 16.30
C ASP A 243 -28.08 20.83 16.69
N GLY A 244 -27.30 19.95 16.06
CA GLY A 244 -27.37 18.49 16.26
C GLY A 244 -28.66 17.82 15.78
N VAL A 245 -29.60 18.58 15.18
CA VAL A 245 -30.91 18.11 14.70
C VAL A 245 -30.96 18.13 13.18
N THR A 246 -30.42 19.19 12.56
CA THR A 246 -30.37 19.31 11.11
C THR A 246 -29.37 18.28 10.55
N PRO A 247 -29.71 17.59 9.44
CA PRO A 247 -28.74 16.74 8.78
C PRO A 247 -27.48 17.55 8.42
N GLY A 248 -26.33 17.03 8.83
CA GLY A 248 -25.05 17.55 8.38
C GLY A 248 -24.89 17.46 6.87
N TYR A 249 -23.80 18.00 6.34
CA TYR A 249 -23.45 17.81 4.94
C TYR A 249 -22.08 17.17 4.80
N ARG A 250 -21.90 16.51 3.66
CA ARG A 250 -20.62 15.94 3.25
C ARG A 250 -20.17 16.55 1.93
N TYR A 251 -18.88 16.73 1.78
CA TYR A 251 -18.26 17.24 0.55
C TYR A 251 -16.93 16.57 0.28
N PHE A 252 -16.53 16.63 -0.99
CA PHE A 252 -15.21 16.19 -1.41
C PHE A 252 -14.26 17.39 -1.51
N ARG A 253 -13.03 17.23 -1.03
CA ARG A 253 -11.91 18.13 -1.34
C ARG A 253 -10.88 17.36 -2.15
N ILE A 254 -10.65 17.77 -3.38
CA ILE A 254 -9.73 17.14 -4.32
C ILE A 254 -8.37 17.86 -4.24
N GLU A 255 -7.34 17.10 -3.89
CA GLU A 255 -5.94 17.52 -3.88
C GLU A 255 -5.26 16.93 -5.12
N ILE A 256 -4.49 17.72 -5.86
CA ILE A 256 -3.83 17.31 -7.12
C ILE A 256 -2.42 17.89 -7.17
N ALA A 257 -1.47 17.19 -7.77
CA ALA A 257 -0.15 17.77 -8.05
C ALA A 257 -0.30 19.12 -8.80
N PRO A 258 0.40 20.19 -8.36
CA PRO A 258 0.21 21.53 -8.91
C PRO A 258 0.28 21.61 -10.45
N ASP A 259 1.18 20.84 -11.06
CA ASP A 259 1.39 20.74 -12.50
C ASP A 259 0.29 19.97 -13.24
N GLU A 260 -0.59 19.25 -12.56
CA GLU A 260 -1.72 18.50 -13.15
C GLU A 260 -3.09 19.16 -12.89
N MET A 261 -3.16 20.24 -12.09
CA MET A 261 -4.43 20.80 -11.60
C MET A 261 -5.41 21.22 -12.70
N PHE A 262 -4.90 21.73 -13.83
CA PHE A 262 -5.75 22.18 -14.95
C PHE A 262 -6.58 21.04 -15.54
N ARG A 263 -6.09 19.79 -15.48
CA ARG A 263 -6.78 18.60 -16.00
C ARG A 263 -8.05 18.28 -15.21
N LEU A 264 -8.18 18.77 -13.97
CA LEU A 264 -9.40 18.60 -13.19
C LEU A 264 -10.60 19.26 -13.89
N LEU A 265 -10.37 20.38 -14.58
CA LEU A 265 -11.43 21.11 -15.28
C LEU A 265 -12.02 20.32 -16.44
N GLU A 266 -11.24 19.42 -17.05
CA GLU A 266 -11.68 18.56 -18.14
C GLU A 266 -12.73 17.53 -17.69
N VAL A 267 -12.67 17.13 -16.41
CA VAL A 267 -13.58 16.12 -15.82
C VAL A 267 -14.56 16.68 -14.79
N ARG A 268 -14.66 18.02 -14.68
CA ARG A 268 -15.47 18.69 -13.65
C ARG A 268 -16.93 18.25 -13.64
N GLU A 269 -17.55 18.09 -14.82
CA GLU A 269 -18.97 17.75 -14.92
C GLU A 269 -19.23 16.32 -14.42
N SER A 270 -18.33 15.39 -14.76
CA SER A 270 -18.39 14.01 -14.26
C SER A 270 -18.26 13.97 -12.74
N LEU A 271 -17.31 14.73 -12.18
CA LEU A 271 -17.10 14.80 -10.73
C LEU A 271 -18.32 15.38 -10.01
N ILE A 272 -18.90 16.47 -10.51
CA ILE A 272 -20.09 17.10 -9.93
C ILE A 272 -21.29 16.16 -10.00
N HIS A 273 -21.50 15.51 -11.16
CA HIS A 273 -22.60 14.57 -11.36
C HIS A 273 -22.50 13.37 -10.41
N THR A 274 -21.35 12.70 -10.39
CA THR A 274 -21.10 11.55 -9.51
C THR A 274 -21.21 11.95 -8.05
N ALA A 275 -20.60 13.06 -7.62
CA ALA A 275 -20.70 13.52 -6.24
C ALA A 275 -22.15 13.77 -5.78
N ARG A 276 -22.99 14.38 -6.63
CA ARG A 276 -24.41 14.59 -6.33
C ARG A 276 -25.18 13.28 -6.19
N GLN A 277 -24.94 12.32 -7.06
CA GLN A 277 -25.56 10.98 -6.97
C GLN A 277 -25.14 10.25 -5.70
N LEU A 278 -23.89 10.43 -5.28
CA LEU A 278 -23.36 9.89 -4.02
C LEU A 278 -23.79 10.72 -2.79
N GLY A 279 -24.64 11.75 -2.94
CA GLY A 279 -25.14 12.56 -1.83
C GLY A 279 -24.11 13.51 -1.21
N TYR A 280 -23.16 14.00 -1.99
CA TYR A 280 -22.21 15.04 -1.58
C TYR A 280 -22.64 16.40 -2.12
N ARG A 281 -22.62 17.40 -1.24
CA ARG A 281 -23.10 18.75 -1.53
C ARG A 281 -22.17 19.49 -2.50
N TRP A 282 -20.87 19.33 -2.32
CA TRP A 282 -19.84 20.04 -3.08
C TRP A 282 -18.66 19.15 -3.45
N VAL A 283 -17.98 19.55 -4.52
CA VAL A 283 -16.66 19.08 -4.92
C VAL A 283 -15.76 20.31 -5.00
N ASN A 284 -14.82 20.39 -4.08
CA ASN A 284 -13.89 21.51 -3.96
C ASN A 284 -12.52 21.07 -4.46
N MET A 285 -11.76 21.98 -5.06
CA MET A 285 -10.34 21.78 -5.35
C MET A 285 -9.51 22.48 -4.28
N ASP A 286 -8.53 21.79 -3.70
CA ASP A 286 -7.54 22.42 -2.83
C ASP A 286 -6.54 23.18 -3.70
N LEU A 287 -6.54 24.52 -3.59
CA LEU A 287 -5.66 25.38 -4.37
C LEU A 287 -4.18 25.23 -3.99
N SER A 288 -3.89 24.67 -2.81
CA SER A 288 -2.52 24.34 -2.40
C SER A 288 -1.99 23.07 -3.10
N GLY A 289 -2.88 22.32 -3.76
CA GLY A 289 -2.57 21.05 -4.39
C GLY A 289 -2.32 19.91 -3.40
N TYR A 290 -1.70 18.85 -3.89
CA TYR A 290 -1.35 17.67 -3.09
C TYR A 290 -0.18 17.95 -2.14
N GLN A 291 -0.39 17.66 -0.86
CA GLN A 291 0.62 17.74 0.18
C GLN A 291 0.70 16.44 1.01
N LEU A 292 1.89 16.13 1.52
CA LEU A 292 2.05 15.05 2.49
C LEU A 292 1.28 15.38 3.77
N GLY A 293 0.50 14.43 4.29
CA GLY A 293 -0.24 14.62 5.54
C GLY A 293 -1.56 15.38 5.45
N GLY A 294 -2.04 15.80 4.27
CA GLY A 294 -3.24 16.65 4.12
C GLY A 294 -4.58 16.10 4.67
N GLY A 295 -4.63 14.81 5.08
CA GLY A 295 -5.80 14.21 5.72
C GLY A 295 -5.86 14.38 7.25
N THR A 296 -4.81 14.93 7.86
CA THR A 296 -4.78 15.28 9.27
C THR A 296 -5.07 16.76 9.39
N ILE A 297 -6.13 17.12 10.11
CA ILE A 297 -6.32 18.50 10.54
C ILE A 297 -5.22 18.75 11.59
N LEU A 298 -4.17 19.46 11.21
CA LEU A 298 -3.28 20.07 12.19
C LEU A 298 -4.10 21.14 12.89
N SER A 299 -4.55 20.82 14.09
CA SER A 299 -5.13 21.79 15.04
C SER A 299 -4.07 22.78 15.47
#